data_AF-A0A2U9P122-F1
#
_entry.id   AF-A0A2U9P122-F1
#
_cell.length_a   1.000
_cell.length_b   1.000
_cell.length_c   1.000
_cell.angle_alpha   90.00
_cell.angle_beta   90.00
_cell.angle_gamma   90.00
#
_symmetry.space_group_name_H-M   'P 1'
#
loop_
_entity.id
_entity.type
_entity.pdbx_description
1 polymer ?
#
loop_
_entity_poly.entity_id
_entity_poly.type
_entity_poly.pdbx_seq_one_letter_code
_entity_poly.pdbx_strand_id
1 'polypeptide(L)'
;MKSTTRGTLAALLTGVAAAAGAAAAATPAAAARAVPVPVPLQGVEQSLHMELPKLGGEVPLPIPGAPEGPRYVEGRLLPERALPQLPVGAGTPGLDMRTPVPHLLGDDFDHLALDAPASDLRALGPGLNLDAPLTPPNPDNFGLPEPKLPQAGVITPVLQAVPGADLGLGSGL
;
A
#
# COMPACT_ATOMS: atom_id res chain seq x y z
N MET A 1 -8.37 -20.25 -58.47
CA MET A 1 -7.74 -19.40 -57.43
C MET A 1 -7.82 -20.20 -56.12
N LYS A 2 -6.70 -20.80 -55.68
CA LYS A 2 -6.67 -21.74 -54.55
C LYS A 2 -6.29 -21.02 -53.25
N SER A 3 -7.10 -21.31 -52.23
CA SER A 3 -7.16 -20.71 -50.89
C SER A 3 -5.81 -20.71 -50.15
N THR A 4 -5.38 -19.53 -49.69
CA THR A 4 -4.27 -19.36 -48.75
C THR A 4 -4.78 -19.48 -47.31
N THR A 5 -5.24 -20.69 -46.95
CA THR A 5 -5.74 -21.07 -45.61
C THR A 5 -4.73 -20.84 -44.47
N ARG A 6 -3.44 -20.65 -44.79
CA ARG A 6 -2.37 -20.42 -43.80
C ARG A 6 -2.28 -18.98 -43.32
N GLY A 7 -2.70 -17.99 -44.12
CA GLY A 7 -2.59 -16.57 -43.77
C GLY A 7 -3.63 -16.12 -42.75
N THR A 8 -4.86 -16.63 -42.87
CA THR A 8 -5.96 -16.32 -41.95
C THR A 8 -5.78 -16.92 -40.56
N LEU A 9 -5.14 -18.09 -40.43
CA LEU A 9 -4.84 -18.68 -39.12
C LEU A 9 -3.77 -17.88 -38.37
N ALA A 10 -2.74 -17.39 -39.07
CA ALA A 10 -1.69 -16.57 -38.47
C ALA A 10 -2.24 -15.23 -37.96
N ALA A 11 -3.13 -14.58 -38.72
CA ALA A 11 -3.78 -13.35 -38.31
C ALA A 11 -4.77 -13.55 -37.14
N LEU A 12 -5.44 -14.70 -37.07
CA LEU A 12 -6.28 -15.07 -35.93
C LEU A 12 -5.45 -15.34 -34.67
N LEU A 13 -4.32 -16.04 -34.80
CA LEU A 13 -3.43 -16.34 -33.67
C LEU A 13 -2.76 -15.09 -33.11
N THR A 14 -2.32 -14.15 -33.96
CA THR A 14 -1.80 -12.85 -33.50
C THR A 14 -2.90 -11.96 -32.94
N GLY A 15 -4.11 -12.00 -33.49
CA GLY A 15 -5.26 -11.26 -32.96
C GLY A 15 -5.71 -11.76 -31.57
N VAL A 16 -5.72 -13.06 -31.34
CA VAL A 16 -6.08 -13.66 -30.04
C VAL A 16 -4.98 -13.42 -29.00
N ALA A 17 -3.70 -13.45 -29.40
CA ALA A 17 -2.59 -13.09 -28.52
C ALA A 17 -2.60 -11.59 -28.14
N ALA A 18 -2.95 -10.69 -29.08
CA ALA A 18 -3.08 -9.27 -28.81
C ALA A 18 -4.31 -8.94 -27.94
N ALA A 19 -5.43 -9.63 -28.14
CA ALA A 19 -6.62 -9.49 -27.31
C ALA A 19 -6.42 -10.06 -25.89
N ALA A 20 -5.69 -11.17 -25.75
CA ALA A 20 -5.30 -11.71 -24.45
C ALA A 20 -4.24 -10.85 -23.74
N GLY A 21 -3.31 -10.23 -24.49
CA GLY A 21 -2.33 -9.28 -23.95
C GLY A 21 -2.94 -7.95 -23.51
N ALA A 22 -3.95 -7.46 -24.24
CA ALA A 22 -4.72 -6.28 -23.84
C ALA A 22 -5.66 -6.57 -22.65
N ALA A 23 -6.15 -7.81 -22.50
CA ALA A 23 -6.88 -8.24 -21.31
C ALA A 23 -5.98 -8.42 -20.08
N ALA A 24 -4.67 -8.70 -20.26
CA ALA A 24 -3.69 -8.72 -19.18
C ALA A 24 -3.30 -7.31 -18.68
N ALA A 25 -3.52 -6.27 -19.50
CA ALA A 25 -3.36 -4.87 -19.09
C ALA A 25 -4.61 -4.30 -18.37
N ALA A 26 -5.71 -5.05 -18.35
CA ALA A 26 -6.92 -4.73 -17.61
C ALA A 26 -7.03 -5.62 -16.37
N THR A 27 -6.02 -5.57 -15.50
CA THR A 27 -6.15 -6.11 -14.15
C THR A 27 -7.37 -5.46 -13.51
N PRO A 28 -8.37 -6.21 -13.02
CA PRO A 28 -9.58 -5.62 -12.46
C PRO A 28 -9.20 -4.75 -11.28
N ALA A 29 -9.57 -3.47 -11.33
CA ALA A 29 -9.40 -2.48 -10.26
C ALA A 29 -10.03 -2.88 -8.91
N ALA A 30 -10.77 -4.00 -8.86
CA ALA A 30 -11.33 -4.58 -7.65
C ALA A 30 -10.30 -5.37 -6.81
N ALA A 31 -9.12 -5.71 -7.35
CA ALA A 31 -8.04 -6.40 -6.63
C ALA A 31 -6.77 -5.56 -6.46
N ALA A 32 -6.70 -4.41 -7.11
CA ALA A 32 -5.53 -3.54 -7.06
C ALA A 32 -5.52 -2.74 -5.74
N ARG A 33 -4.58 -3.07 -4.85
CA ARG A 33 -4.35 -2.35 -3.58
C ARG A 33 -3.73 -0.96 -3.79
N ALA A 34 -3.28 -0.67 -5.01
CA ALA A 34 -2.72 0.61 -5.42
C ALA A 34 -3.10 0.95 -6.88
N VAL A 35 -3.17 2.25 -7.18
CA VAL A 35 -3.49 2.78 -8.51
C VAL A 35 -2.21 3.28 -9.17
N PRO A 36 -1.85 2.81 -10.38
CA PRO A 36 -0.69 3.32 -11.10
C PRO A 36 -0.93 4.75 -11.59
N VAL A 37 0.05 5.63 -11.35
CA VAL A 37 0.06 7.04 -11.74
C VAL A 37 1.33 7.32 -12.55
N PRO A 38 1.26 7.36 -13.89
CA PRO A 38 2.40 7.71 -14.72
C PRO A 38 2.69 9.22 -14.64
N VAL A 39 3.98 9.59 -14.62
CA VAL A 39 4.39 11.00 -14.70
C VAL A 39 4.70 11.36 -16.16
N PRO A 40 3.98 12.32 -16.76
CA PRO A 40 4.12 12.61 -18.19
C PRO A 40 5.34 13.52 -18.46
N LEU A 41 6.51 12.92 -18.67
CA LEU A 41 7.75 13.64 -18.98
C LEU A 41 8.01 13.81 -20.49
N GLN A 42 7.15 13.22 -21.34
CA GLN A 42 7.32 13.24 -22.80
C GLN A 42 7.32 14.64 -23.41
N GLY A 43 6.55 15.59 -22.86
CA GLY A 43 6.54 16.97 -23.36
C GLY A 43 7.87 17.70 -23.12
N VAL A 44 8.60 17.33 -22.07
CA VAL A 44 9.90 17.92 -21.73
C VAL A 44 11.01 17.27 -22.57
N GLU A 45 10.93 15.95 -22.80
CA GLU A 45 11.82 15.22 -23.74
C GLU A 45 11.82 15.86 -25.13
N GLN A 46 10.62 16.10 -25.66
CA GLN A 46 10.44 16.71 -26.98
C GLN A 46 10.97 18.13 -27.07
N SER A 47 10.93 18.89 -25.96
CA SER A 47 11.41 20.27 -25.92
C SER A 47 12.94 20.33 -25.80
N LEU A 48 13.53 19.49 -24.95
CA LEU A 48 14.97 19.48 -24.66
C LEU A 48 15.78 18.60 -25.62
N HIS A 49 15.13 17.84 -26.51
CA HIS A 49 15.77 16.91 -27.46
C HIS A 49 16.74 15.94 -26.78
N MET A 50 16.40 15.53 -25.57
CA MET A 50 17.20 14.65 -24.73
C MET A 50 16.28 13.59 -24.11
N GLU A 51 16.81 12.38 -23.94
CA GLU A 51 16.12 11.30 -23.26
C GLU A 51 16.01 11.62 -21.76
N LEU A 52 14.79 11.57 -21.22
CA LEU A 52 14.54 11.79 -19.80
C LEU A 52 14.22 10.46 -19.11
N PRO A 53 14.40 10.40 -17.78
CA PRO A 53 14.00 9.23 -17.02
C PRO A 53 12.49 8.99 -17.12
N LYS A 54 12.08 7.72 -17.19
CA LYS A 54 10.68 7.32 -17.02
C LYS A 54 10.38 7.20 -15.54
N LEU A 55 9.26 7.77 -15.11
CA LEU A 55 8.84 7.74 -13.71
C LEU A 55 7.36 7.36 -13.60
N GLY A 56 7.08 6.32 -12.83
CA GLY A 56 5.75 5.86 -12.48
C GLY A 56 5.62 5.78 -10.96
N GLY A 57 4.48 6.19 -10.43
CA GLY A 57 4.14 6.01 -9.03
C GLY A 57 2.96 5.07 -8.85
N GLU A 58 2.83 4.50 -7.67
CA GLU A 58 1.64 3.75 -7.27
C GLU A 58 1.04 4.40 -6.01
N VAL A 59 -0.24 4.75 -6.07
CA VAL A 59 -0.96 5.37 -4.95
C VAL A 59 -1.83 4.32 -4.25
N PRO A 60 -1.59 4.03 -2.97
CA PRO A 60 -2.33 3.01 -2.24
C PRO A 60 -3.74 3.47 -1.88
N LEU A 61 -4.68 2.52 -1.83
CA LEU A 61 -6.05 2.76 -1.37
C LEU A 61 -6.21 2.28 0.08
N PRO A 62 -6.49 3.18 1.05
CA PRO A 62 -6.72 2.77 2.43
C PRO A 62 -8.08 2.07 2.56
N ILE A 63 -8.07 0.90 3.20
CA ILE A 63 -9.23 0.07 3.48
C ILE A 63 -9.42 0.02 5.00
N PRO A 64 -10.48 0.64 5.55
CA PRO A 64 -10.79 0.52 6.97
C PRO A 64 -11.24 -0.91 7.29
N GLY A 65 -10.75 -1.44 8.41
CA GLY A 65 -11.17 -2.70 8.99
C GLY A 65 -12.32 -2.55 10.00
N ALA A 66 -12.69 -3.65 10.63
CA ALA A 66 -13.64 -3.62 11.74
C ALA A 66 -12.99 -3.03 13.01
N PRO A 67 -13.65 -2.09 13.72
CA PRO A 67 -13.13 -1.54 14.95
C PRO A 67 -12.85 -2.62 16.02
N GLU A 68 -11.71 -2.51 16.71
CA GLU A 68 -11.40 -3.34 17.87
C GLU A 68 -12.14 -2.80 19.09
N GLY A 69 -13.25 -3.45 19.42
CA GLY A 69 -14.17 -3.05 20.48
C GLY A 69 -13.59 -3.06 21.90
N PRO A 70 -14.38 -2.55 22.87
CA PRO A 70 -14.01 -2.51 24.27
C PRO A 70 -13.76 -3.93 24.82
N ARG A 71 -12.76 -4.06 25.69
CA ARG A 71 -12.42 -5.32 26.38
C ARG A 71 -12.64 -5.17 27.87
N TYR A 72 -13.53 -5.98 28.43
CA TYR A 72 -13.74 -6.03 29.87
C TYR A 72 -12.63 -6.83 30.52
N VAL A 73 -11.98 -6.24 31.52
CA VAL A 73 -10.89 -6.87 32.27
C VAL A 73 -11.28 -6.92 33.74
N GLU A 74 -10.86 -7.99 34.43
CA GLU A 74 -11.11 -8.13 35.85
C GLU A 74 -10.45 -7.01 36.65
N GLY A 75 -11.12 -6.55 37.70
CA GLY A 75 -10.61 -5.47 38.57
C GLY A 75 -10.78 -4.05 38.01
N ARG A 76 -11.35 -3.86 36.82
CA ARG A 76 -11.77 -2.55 36.31
C ARG A 76 -13.28 -2.47 36.14
N LEU A 77 -13.84 -1.32 36.51
CA LEU A 77 -15.28 -1.04 36.34
C LEU A 77 -15.62 -0.55 34.92
N LEU A 78 -14.64 0.04 34.23
CA LEU A 78 -14.76 0.43 32.83
C LEU A 78 -13.94 -0.52 31.95
N PRO A 79 -14.40 -0.80 30.73
CA PRO A 79 -13.65 -1.62 29.79
C PRO A 79 -12.38 -0.89 29.34
N GLU A 80 -11.33 -1.67 29.08
CA GLU A 80 -10.21 -1.18 28.31
C GLU A 80 -10.67 -0.85 26.89
N ARG A 81 -10.09 0.19 26.29
CA ARG A 81 -10.46 0.69 24.95
C ARG A 81 -11.91 1.19 24.90
N ALA A 82 -12.26 2.06 25.85
CA ALA A 82 -13.54 2.76 25.89
C ALA A 82 -13.85 3.46 24.55
N LEU A 83 -12.84 4.00 23.86
CA LEU A 83 -12.92 4.30 22.43
C LEU A 83 -12.19 3.20 21.64
N PRO A 84 -12.87 2.51 20.70
CA PRO A 84 -12.28 1.41 19.94
C PRO A 84 -11.20 1.92 18.98
N GLN A 85 -10.19 1.09 18.76
CA GLN A 85 -9.17 1.35 17.73
C GLN A 85 -9.70 0.92 16.37
N LEU A 86 -9.41 1.70 15.33
CA LEU A 86 -9.77 1.36 13.95
C LEU A 86 -8.52 0.80 13.24
N PRO A 87 -8.50 -0.49 12.88
CA PRO A 87 -7.50 -1.01 11.96
C PRO A 87 -7.71 -0.40 10.58
N VAL A 88 -6.63 0.01 9.94
CA VAL A 88 -6.61 0.48 8.56
C VAL A 88 -5.54 -0.33 7.83
N GLY A 89 -5.95 -1.10 6.84
CA GLY A 89 -5.04 -1.70 5.87
C GLY A 89 -4.82 -0.71 4.74
N ALA A 90 -3.57 -0.45 4.36
CA ALA A 90 -3.23 0.34 3.19
C ALA A 90 -2.05 -0.31 2.48
N GLY A 91 -1.68 0.21 1.31
CA GLY A 91 -0.35 -0.01 0.75
C GLY A 91 0.61 1.11 1.17
N THR A 92 1.92 0.89 1.04
CA THR A 92 2.90 1.97 0.89
C THR A 92 2.85 2.47 -0.55
N PRO A 93 3.20 3.74 -0.81
CA PRO A 93 3.41 4.21 -2.16
C PRO A 93 4.47 3.36 -2.88
N GLY A 94 4.24 3.09 -4.16
CA GLY A 94 5.21 2.47 -5.05
C GLY A 94 5.89 3.50 -5.96
N LEU A 95 7.08 3.19 -6.44
CA LEU A 95 7.87 4.01 -7.34
C LEU A 95 8.64 3.12 -8.31
N ASP A 96 8.47 3.34 -9.61
CA ASP A 96 9.30 2.81 -10.68
C ASP A 96 10.02 3.98 -11.36
N MET A 97 11.34 3.91 -11.41
CA MET A 97 12.18 4.91 -12.06
C MET A 97 13.20 4.22 -12.95
N ARG A 98 13.25 4.63 -14.22
CA ARG A 98 14.25 4.19 -15.18
C ARG A 98 14.98 5.39 -15.75
N THR A 99 16.29 5.44 -15.60
CA THR A 99 17.12 6.54 -16.12
C THR A 99 18.12 6.01 -17.15
N PRO A 100 18.26 6.69 -18.31
CA PRO A 100 19.36 6.40 -19.22
C PRO A 100 20.70 6.68 -18.54
N VAL A 101 21.67 5.81 -18.79
CA VAL A 101 23.07 5.96 -18.37
C VAL A 101 23.97 5.92 -19.60
N PRO A 102 25.07 6.71 -19.62
CA PRO A 102 26.04 6.61 -20.70
C PRO A 102 26.71 5.22 -20.67
N HIS A 103 27.06 4.68 -21.85
CA HIS A 103 27.67 3.35 -22.09
C HIS A 103 29.06 3.13 -21.46
N LEU A 104 29.35 3.76 -20.31
CA LEU A 104 30.62 3.68 -19.60
C LEU A 104 30.86 2.29 -18.97
N LEU A 105 29.81 1.46 -18.85
CA LEU A 105 29.83 0.13 -18.25
C LEU A 105 29.81 -1.02 -19.28
N GLY A 106 29.77 -0.71 -20.59
CA GLY A 106 29.62 -1.68 -21.68
C GLY A 106 28.34 -1.48 -22.49
N ASP A 107 28.27 -2.07 -23.67
CA ASP A 107 27.14 -1.91 -24.61
C ASP A 107 25.84 -2.57 -24.11
N ASP A 108 25.93 -3.45 -23.11
CA ASP A 108 24.80 -4.17 -22.51
C ASP A 108 24.12 -3.39 -21.36
N PHE A 109 24.60 -2.18 -21.01
CA PHE A 109 24.07 -1.39 -19.91
C PHE A 109 23.77 0.05 -20.35
N ASP A 110 22.52 0.31 -20.69
CA ASP A 110 22.02 1.61 -21.13
C ASP A 110 21.06 2.26 -20.13
N HIS A 111 20.56 1.51 -19.15
CA HIS A 111 19.65 2.04 -18.12
C HIS A 111 19.97 1.58 -16.68
N LEU A 112 19.74 2.50 -15.73
CA LEU A 112 19.61 2.21 -14.30
C LEU A 112 18.11 2.19 -13.95
N ALA A 113 17.69 1.12 -13.29
CA ALA A 113 16.32 0.93 -12.82
C ALA A 113 16.27 0.91 -11.29
N LEU A 114 15.28 1.60 -10.74
CA LEU A 114 14.85 1.49 -9.35
C LEU A 114 13.40 1.06 -9.37
N ASP A 115 13.12 -0.12 -8.80
CA ASP A 115 11.76 -0.63 -8.63
C ASP A 115 11.48 -0.77 -7.14
N ALA A 116 10.58 0.05 -6.63
CA ALA A 116 10.11 0.02 -5.25
C ALA A 116 8.59 -0.19 -5.27
N PRO A 117 8.09 -1.43 -5.37
CA PRO A 117 6.67 -1.70 -5.53
C PRO A 117 5.86 -1.34 -4.28
N ALA A 118 4.58 -1.00 -4.45
CA ALA A 118 3.68 -0.81 -3.33
C ALA A 118 3.65 -2.06 -2.43
N SER A 119 3.91 -1.87 -1.14
CA SER A 119 3.99 -2.94 -0.15
C SER A 119 2.84 -2.84 0.85
N ASP A 120 2.49 -3.92 1.56
CA ASP A 120 1.41 -3.88 2.54
C ASP A 120 1.78 -3.01 3.76
N LEU A 121 0.86 -2.14 4.18
CA LEU A 121 0.92 -1.33 5.38
C LEU A 121 -0.29 -1.63 6.28
N ARG A 122 -0.04 -1.96 7.54
CA ARG A 122 -1.07 -2.11 8.57
C ARG A 122 -0.91 -1.01 9.60
N ALA A 123 -1.97 -0.25 9.79
CA ALA A 123 -2.06 0.76 10.83
C ALA A 123 -3.19 0.42 11.81
N LEU A 124 -2.96 0.67 13.10
CA LEU A 124 -4.00 0.73 14.12
C LEU A 124 -4.14 2.19 14.55
N GLY A 125 -5.34 2.72 14.41
CA GLY A 125 -5.67 4.07 14.85
C GLY A 125 -5.50 4.24 16.37
N PRO A 126 -5.48 5.51 16.83
CA PRO A 126 -5.44 5.79 18.26
C PRO A 126 -6.68 5.22 18.96
N GLY A 127 -6.51 4.83 20.21
CA GLY A 127 -7.61 4.43 21.09
C GLY A 127 -7.67 5.32 22.32
N LEU A 128 -8.74 5.21 23.10
CA LEU A 128 -8.83 5.88 24.40
C LEU A 128 -9.15 4.86 25.48
N ASN A 129 -8.49 5.01 26.61
CA ASN A 129 -8.79 4.30 27.84
C ASN A 129 -9.34 5.28 28.87
N LEU A 130 -10.38 4.88 29.59
CA LEU A 130 -11.01 5.67 30.64
C LEU A 130 -11.07 4.82 31.90
N ASP A 131 -10.60 5.38 33.01
CA ASP A 131 -10.71 4.75 34.31
C ASP A 131 -11.95 5.25 35.05
N ALA A 132 -12.51 4.38 35.88
CA ALA A 132 -13.72 4.69 36.63
C ALA A 132 -13.43 5.70 37.74
N PRO A 133 -14.40 6.56 38.12
CA PRO A 133 -14.22 7.52 39.20
C PRO A 133 -14.33 6.89 40.60
N LEU A 134 -14.13 5.58 40.72
CA LEU A 134 -14.24 4.82 41.96
C LEU A 134 -12.98 3.97 42.20
N THR A 135 -12.56 3.85 43.45
CA THR A 135 -11.51 2.91 43.86
C THR A 135 -12.02 1.47 43.85
N PRO A 136 -11.13 0.46 43.88
CA PRO A 136 -11.53 -0.91 44.20
C PRO A 136 -12.19 -0.99 45.59
N PRO A 137 -12.98 -2.06 45.86
CA PRO A 137 -13.54 -2.30 47.19
C PRO A 137 -12.48 -2.22 48.30
N ASN A 138 -12.70 -1.34 49.29
CA ASN A 138 -11.76 -1.09 50.36
C ASN A 138 -12.16 -1.86 51.63
N PRO A 139 -11.39 -2.85 52.12
CA PRO A 139 -11.73 -3.63 53.32
C PRO A 139 -11.81 -2.76 54.58
N ASP A 140 -11.06 -1.66 54.64
CA ASP A 140 -11.05 -0.73 55.78
C ASP A 140 -12.29 0.19 55.80
N ASN A 141 -13.09 0.19 54.73
CA ASN A 141 -14.34 0.95 54.57
C ASN A 141 -15.52 0.01 54.30
N PHE A 142 -15.60 -1.13 55.00
CA PHE A 142 -16.68 -2.13 54.84
C PHE A 142 -16.84 -2.67 53.41
N GLY A 143 -15.77 -2.66 52.60
CA GLY A 143 -15.80 -3.04 51.19
C GLY A 143 -16.38 -1.96 50.26
N LEU A 144 -16.74 -0.78 50.77
CA LEU A 144 -17.27 0.31 49.95
C LEU A 144 -16.14 0.99 49.17
N PRO A 145 -16.33 1.23 47.86
CA PRO A 145 -15.39 2.00 47.07
C PRO A 145 -15.51 3.50 47.38
N GLU A 146 -14.39 4.21 47.24
CA GLU A 146 -14.28 5.65 47.45
C GLU A 146 -14.22 6.39 46.12
N PRO A 147 -14.67 7.66 46.04
CA PRO A 147 -14.49 8.48 44.85
C PRO A 147 -13.00 8.75 44.57
N LYS A 148 -12.58 8.63 43.32
CA LYS A 148 -11.27 9.07 42.83
C LYS A 148 -11.42 9.89 41.56
N LEU A 149 -10.41 10.70 41.25
CA LEU A 149 -10.37 11.44 39.99
C LEU A 149 -10.31 10.46 38.81
N PRO A 150 -11.15 10.64 37.77
CA PRO A 150 -11.08 9.80 36.58
C PRO A 150 -9.78 10.05 35.84
N GLN A 151 -9.22 9.00 35.28
CA GLN A 151 -8.00 9.06 34.47
C GLN A 151 -8.35 8.72 33.02
N ALA A 152 -7.79 9.48 32.08
CA ALA A 152 -7.91 9.22 30.66
C ALA A 152 -6.53 8.95 30.08
N GLY A 153 -6.42 7.89 29.28
CA GLY A 153 -5.20 7.53 28.57
C GLY A 153 -5.45 7.48 27.07
N VAL A 154 -4.49 7.97 26.29
CA VAL A 154 -4.48 7.79 24.84
C VAL A 154 -3.64 6.56 24.53
N ILE A 155 -4.22 5.63 23.75
CA ILE A 155 -3.51 4.46 23.25
C ILE A 155 -2.79 4.88 21.99
N THR A 156 -1.47 4.69 21.96
CA THR A 156 -0.64 5.08 20.83
C THR A 156 -1.00 4.26 19.59
N PRO A 157 -1.00 4.90 18.41
CA PRO A 157 -1.20 4.19 17.16
C PRO A 157 -0.02 3.27 16.87
N VAL A 158 -0.28 2.19 16.12
CA VAL A 158 0.74 1.23 15.68
C VAL A 158 0.80 1.27 14.16
N LEU A 159 2.00 1.24 13.60
CA LEU A 159 2.24 1.20 12.16
C LEU A 159 3.25 0.10 11.84
N GLN A 160 2.91 -0.77 10.90
CA GLN A 160 3.74 -1.88 10.45
C GLN A 160 3.75 -1.95 8.93
N ALA A 161 4.93 -1.99 8.33
CA ALA A 161 5.13 -2.17 6.90
C ALA A 161 6.44 -2.95 6.66
N VAL A 162 6.54 -3.61 5.52
CA VAL A 162 7.78 -4.28 5.06
C VAL A 162 8.08 -3.80 3.64
N PRO A 163 8.55 -2.56 3.47
CA PRO A 163 8.85 -2.03 2.14
C PRO A 163 10.11 -2.70 1.57
N GLY A 164 10.04 -3.05 0.28
CA GLY A 164 11.17 -3.51 -0.53
C GLY A 164 11.54 -2.50 -1.60
N ALA A 165 12.78 -2.59 -2.08
CA ALA A 165 13.25 -1.86 -3.26
C ALA A 165 14.39 -2.65 -3.92
N ASP A 166 14.31 -2.75 -5.24
CA ASP A 166 15.30 -3.39 -6.09
C ASP A 166 16.00 -2.32 -6.94
N LEU A 167 17.32 -2.46 -7.04
CA LEU A 167 18.17 -1.64 -7.91
C LEU A 167 18.77 -2.55 -8.97
N GLY A 168 18.54 -2.19 -10.24
CA GLY A 168 18.96 -2.96 -11.38
C GLY A 168 19.74 -2.13 -12.39
N LEU A 169 20.64 -2.80 -13.10
CA LEU A 169 21.23 -2.31 -14.35
C LEU A 169 20.80 -3.28 -15.44
N GLY A 170 20.45 -2.78 -16.62
CA GLY A 170 20.02 -3.63 -17.73
C GLY A 170 20.18 -2.96 -19.09
N SER A 171 19.92 -3.76 -20.12
CA SER A 171 19.87 -3.36 -21.53
C SER A 171 18.42 -3.13 -21.98
N GLY A 172 18.12 -1.98 -22.58
CA GLY A 172 16.92 -1.71 -23.37
C GLY A 172 15.59 -1.65 -22.61
N LEU A 173 14.57 -1.18 -23.33
CA LEU A 173 13.16 -1.09 -22.92
C LEU A 173 12.35 -2.33 -23.32
#